data_AF-A0A068ZAQ9-F1
#
_entry.id   AF-A0A068ZAQ9-F1
#
_cell.length_a   1.000
_cell.length_b   1.000
_cell.length_c   1.000
_cell.angle_alpha   90.00
_cell.angle_beta   90.00
_cell.angle_gamma   90.00
#
_symmetry.space_group_name_H-M   'P 1'
#
loop_
_entity.id
_entity.type
_entity.pdbx_description
1 polymer ?
#
loop_
_entity_poly.entity_id
_entity_poly.type
_entity_poly.pdbx_seq_one_letter_code
_entity_poly.pdbx_strand_id
1 'polypeptide(L)'
;MGYNRDSRTFEALPAVTLKGNWLAAAGFATGTPLNVRVLPDCLILTVKPPSPEPEVIQALRQLCPKLSARKQRELMDVIQVMAKPKKRGGS
;
A
#
# COMPACT_ATOMS: atom_id res chain seq x y z
N MET A 1 4.70 -19.04 20.81
CA MET A 1 5.43 -19.43 19.59
C MET A 1 6.90 -19.09 19.78
N GLY A 2 7.71 -20.05 20.24
CA GLY A 2 9.15 -19.87 20.41
C GLY A 2 9.88 -20.40 19.18
N TYR A 3 10.66 -19.56 18.52
CA TYR A 3 11.52 -20.00 17.42
C TYR A 3 12.72 -20.76 18.01
N ASN A 4 12.74 -22.08 17.83
CA ASN A 4 13.89 -22.92 18.15
C ASN A 4 15.02 -22.59 17.16
N ARG A 5 16.10 -21.98 17.65
CA ARG A 5 17.29 -21.64 16.85
C ARG A 5 18.22 -22.86 16.86
N ASP A 6 18.14 -23.68 15.84
CA ASP A 6 19.16 -24.70 15.60
C ASP A 6 20.45 -24.00 15.14
N SER A 7 21.50 -24.08 15.96
CA SER A 7 22.77 -23.37 15.74
C SER A 7 23.62 -23.95 14.61
N ARG A 8 23.22 -25.12 14.06
CA ARG A 8 23.99 -25.84 13.04
C ARG A 8 23.61 -25.50 11.59
N THR A 9 22.50 -24.78 11.39
CA THR A 9 21.98 -24.39 10.07
C THR A 9 21.87 -22.87 9.90
N PHE A 10 22.52 -22.11 10.80
CA PHE A 10 22.41 -20.66 10.82
C PHE A 10 23.24 -19.99 9.72
N GLU A 11 22.58 -19.60 8.63
CA GLU A 11 23.09 -18.59 7.72
C GLU A 11 22.73 -17.20 8.25
N ALA A 12 23.76 -16.41 8.58
CA ALA A 12 23.55 -15.04 9.03
C ALA A 12 23.02 -14.19 7.86
N LEU A 13 21.73 -13.88 7.90
CA LEU A 13 21.15 -12.96 6.94
C LEU A 13 21.65 -11.53 7.21
N PRO A 14 22.09 -10.78 6.19
CA PRO A 14 22.47 -9.40 6.36
C PRO A 14 21.25 -8.57 6.76
N ALA A 15 21.40 -7.76 7.81
CA ALA A 15 20.33 -6.91 8.33
C ALA A 15 20.88 -5.56 8.79
N VAL A 16 20.12 -4.50 8.53
CA VAL A 16 20.38 -3.15 9.03
C VAL A 16 19.31 -2.84 10.09
N THR A 17 19.74 -2.48 11.29
CA THR A 17 18.83 -2.13 12.39
C THR A 17 18.97 -0.65 12.73
N LEU A 18 17.93 0.13 12.47
CA LEU A 18 17.85 1.54 12.88
C LEU A 18 17.11 1.63 14.22
N LYS A 19 17.65 2.39 15.18
CA LYS A 19 17.07 2.56 16.53
C LYS A 19 17.08 4.02 16.95
N GLY A 20 16.12 4.35 17.81
CA GLY A 20 16.04 5.63 18.51
C GLY A 20 14.74 6.38 18.25
N ASN A 21 14.35 7.22 19.21
CA ASN A 21 13.11 8.01 19.16
C ASN A 21 13.10 9.02 18.00
N TRP A 22 14.28 9.40 17.50
CA TRP A 22 14.42 10.32 16.37
C TRP A 22 13.77 9.79 15.08
N LEU A 23 13.63 8.46 14.93
CA LEU A 23 12.98 7.86 13.75
C LEU A 23 11.52 8.32 13.63
N ALA A 24 10.80 8.43 14.75
CA ALA A 24 9.44 8.94 14.76
C ALA A 24 9.39 10.42 14.34
N ALA A 25 10.33 11.24 14.85
CA ALA A 25 10.45 12.65 14.46
C ALA A 25 10.81 12.83 12.97
N ALA A 26 11.52 11.87 12.38
CA ALA A 26 11.83 11.81 10.95
C ALA A 26 10.69 11.21 10.09
N GLY A 27 9.55 10.84 10.69
CA GLY A 27 8.39 10.29 9.98
C GLY A 27 8.38 8.76 9.83
N PHE A 28 9.35 8.04 10.40
CA PHE A 28 9.46 6.58 10.37
C PHE A 28 8.83 5.93 11.60
N ALA A 29 7.58 6.29 11.92
CA ALA A 29 6.85 5.68 13.04
C ALA A 29 6.56 4.18 12.77
N THR A 30 6.38 3.38 13.82
CA THR A 30 6.03 1.96 13.71
C THR A 30 4.76 1.77 12.87
N GLY A 31 4.80 0.85 11.90
CA GLY A 31 3.69 0.59 10.99
C GLY A 31 3.60 1.55 9.79
N THR A 32 4.49 2.55 9.70
CA THR A 32 4.54 3.44 8.54
C THR A 32 5.02 2.68 7.30
N PRO A 33 4.26 2.69 6.18
CA PRO A 33 4.71 2.06 4.95
C PRO A 33 5.94 2.79 4.40
N LEU A 34 6.94 2.02 3.98
CA LEU A 34 8.19 2.55 3.42
C LEU A 34 8.33 2.18 1.94
N ASN A 35 9.09 2.98 1.23
CA ASN A 35 9.63 2.66 -0.08
C ASN A 35 11.12 2.37 0.09
N VAL A 36 11.57 1.23 -0.44
CA VAL A 36 12.97 0.79 -0.36
C VAL A 36 13.52 0.76 -1.78
N ARG A 37 14.55 1.57 -2.04
CA ARG A 37 15.24 1.57 -3.33
C ARG A 37 16.67 1.08 -3.11
N VAL A 38 17.07 0.11 -3.93
CA VAL A 38 18.43 -0.42 -3.96
C VAL A 38 19.09 0.11 -5.22
N LEU A 39 20.21 0.81 -5.03
CA LEU A 39 21.11 1.30 -6.06
C LEU A 39 22.48 0.64 -5.84
N PRO A 40 23.39 0.66 -6.82
CA PRO A 40 24.78 0.27 -6.57
C PRO A 40 25.32 1.00 -5.34
N ASP A 41 25.78 0.22 -4.36
CA ASP A 41 26.37 0.68 -3.10
C ASP A 41 25.49 1.59 -2.22
N CYS A 42 24.18 1.68 -2.49
CA CYS A 42 23.29 2.58 -1.76
C CYS A 42 21.89 1.97 -1.53
N LEU A 43 21.40 2.10 -0.30
CA LEU A 43 20.04 1.74 0.10
C LEU A 43 19.30 3.00 0.55
N ILE A 44 18.25 3.38 -0.17
CA ILE A 44 17.43 4.55 0.13
C ILE A 44 16.11 4.10 0.74
N LEU A 45 15.84 4.57 1.95
CA LEU A 45 14.58 4.39 2.67
C LEU A 45 13.81 5.70 2.68
N THR A 46 12.59 5.69 2.14
CA THR A 46 11.68 6.84 2.23
C THR A 46 10.34 6.42 2.79
N VAL A 47 9.69 7.32 3.51
CA VAL A 47 8.29 7.14 3.90
C VAL A 47 7.45 7.13 2.63
N LYS A 48 6.59 6.12 2.48
CA LYS A 48 5.63 6.09 1.38
C LYS A 48 4.57 7.15 1.68
N PRO A 49 4.46 8.22 0.87
CA PRO A 49 3.40 9.20 1.08
C PRO A 49 2.05 8.49 0.94
N PRO A 50 1.01 8.94 1.67
CA PRO A 50 -0.33 8.45 1.42
C PRO A 50 -0.61 8.61 -0.07
N SER A 51 -1.02 7.52 -0.73
CA SER A 51 -1.43 7.63 -2.13
C SER A 51 -2.53 8.69 -2.16
N PRO A 52 -2.40 9.76 -2.97
CA PRO A 52 -3.51 10.66 -3.17
C PRO A 52 -4.69 9.80 -3.60
N GLU A 53 -5.83 10.04 -2.96
CA GLU A 53 -7.05 9.35 -3.34
C GLU A 53 -7.30 9.64 -4.84
N PRO A 54 -7.59 8.63 -5.67
CA PRO A 54 -7.88 8.86 -7.07
C PRO A 54 -8.97 9.92 -7.19
N GLU A 55 -8.77 10.89 -8.08
CA GLU A 55 -9.73 12.01 -8.29
C GLU A 55 -11.16 11.52 -8.47
N VAL A 56 -11.32 10.35 -9.09
CA VAL A 56 -12.61 9.66 -9.26
C VAL A 56 -13.27 9.33 -7.92
N ILE A 57 -12.54 8.78 -6.94
CA ILE A 57 -13.11 8.44 -5.62
C ILE A 57 -13.47 9.71 -4.86
N GLN A 58 -12.64 10.75 -4.96
CA GLN A 58 -12.94 12.05 -4.36
C GLN A 58 -14.20 12.69 -4.97
N ALA A 59 -14.32 12.68 -6.30
CA ALA A 59 -15.50 13.16 -7.01
C ALA A 59 -16.75 12.36 -6.62
N LEU A 60 -16.65 11.03 -6.53
CA LEU A 60 -17.74 10.18 -6.06
C LEU A 60 -18.17 10.53 -4.64
N ARG A 61 -17.24 10.74 -3.70
CA ARG A 61 -17.59 11.16 -2.33
C ARG A 61 -18.35 12.48 -2.28
N GLN A 62 -18.01 13.42 -3.15
CA GLN A 62 -18.70 14.73 -3.22
C GLN A 62 -20.05 14.67 -3.94
N LEU A 63 -20.17 13.81 -4.95
CA LEU A 63 -21.35 13.73 -5.82
C LEU A 63 -22.41 12.77 -5.29
N CYS A 64 -22.02 11.59 -4.79
CA CYS A 64 -22.95 10.58 -4.27
C CYS A 64 -24.01 11.11 -3.29
N PRO A 65 -23.71 11.97 -2.30
CA PRO A 65 -24.74 12.50 -1.40
C PRO A 65 -25.71 13.50 -2.06
N LYS A 66 -25.37 14.05 -3.23
CA LYS A 66 -26.22 15.00 -4.00
C LYS A 66 -27.13 14.32 -5.02
N LEU A 67 -26.94 13.02 -5.24
CA LEU A 67 -27.69 12.24 -6.20
C LEU A 67 -28.93 11.62 -5.56
N SER A 68 -30.01 11.49 -6.34
CA SER A 68 -31.18 10.72 -5.90
C SER A 68 -30.87 9.22 -5.87
N ALA A 69 -31.65 8.46 -5.11
CA ALA A 69 -31.51 7.00 -5.01
C ALA A 69 -31.51 6.30 -6.39
N ARG A 70 -32.29 6.81 -7.35
CA ARG A 70 -32.31 6.28 -8.72
C ARG A 70 -30.96 6.47 -9.43
N LYS A 71 -30.38 7.67 -9.37
CA LYS A 71 -29.08 7.98 -9.99
C LYS A 71 -27.93 7.24 -9.33
N GLN A 72 -28.00 7.03 -8.01
CA GLN A 72 -27.02 6.20 -7.30
C GLN A 72 -27.05 4.75 -7.80
N ARG A 73 -28.24 4.20 -8.03
CA ARG A 73 -28.41 2.82 -8.54
C ARG A 73 -27.87 2.67 -9.96
N GLU A 74 -28.17 3.61 -10.85
CA GLU A 74 -27.64 3.63 -12.22
C GLU A 74 -26.10 3.70 -12.24
N LEU A 75 -25.49 4.51 -11.36
CA LEU A 75 -24.02 4.57 -11.22
C LEU A 75 -23.42 3.23 -10.74
N MET A 76 -24.05 2.57 -9.78
CA MET A 76 -23.58 1.27 -9.30
C MET A 76 -23.62 0.20 -10.39
N ASP A 77 -24.67 0.19 -11.21
CA ASP A 77 -24.81 -0.76 -12.32
C ASP A 77 -23.66 -0.58 -13.33
N VAL A 78 -23.30 0.67 -13.66
CA VAL A 78 -22.16 0.98 -14.55
C VAL A 78 -20.84 0.50 -13.96
N ILE A 79 -20.57 0.78 -12.68
CA ILE A 79 -19.35 0.33 -12.01
C ILE A 79 -19.27 -1.20 -12.00
N GLN A 80 -20.37 -1.89 -11.74
CA GLN A 80 -20.41 -3.35 -11.70
C GLN A 80 -20.12 -3.99 -13.07
N VAL A 81 -20.58 -3.37 -14.16
CA VAL A 81 -20.25 -3.82 -15.53
C VAL A 81 -18.75 -3.65 -15.81
N MET A 82 -18.18 -2.50 -15.44
CA MET A 82 -16.77 -2.19 -15.68
C MET A 82 -15.81 -3.00 -14.78
N ALA A 83 -16.22 -3.34 -13.56
CA ALA A 83 -15.42 -4.10 -12.61
C ALA A 83 -15.26 -5.59 -12.98
N LYS A 84 -16.02 -6.09 -13.97
CA LYS A 84 -15.87 -7.49 -14.42
C LYS A 84 -14.48 -7.67 -15.04
N PRO A 85 -13.64 -8.59 -14.51
CA PRO A 85 -12.31 -8.80 -15.05
C PRO A 85 -12.41 -9.28 -16.49
N LYS A 86 -11.77 -8.55 -17.40
CA LYS A 86 -11.61 -8.96 -18.80
C LYS A 86 -10.73 -10.20 -18.83
N LYS A 87 -11.33 -11.38 -19.09
CA LYS A 87 -10.61 -12.65 -19.27
C LYS A 87 -9.55 -12.44 -20.35
N ARG A 88 -8.29 -12.29 -19.96
CA ARG A 88 -7.15 -12.22 -20.88
C ARG A 88 -7.03 -13.63 -21.46
N GLY A 89 -7.51 -13.81 -22.68
CA GLY A 89 -7.25 -15.02 -23.45
C GLY A 89 -5.74 -15.17 -23.57
N GLY A 90 -5.21 -16.27 -23.04
CA GLY A 90 -3.82 -16.64 -23.22
C GLY A 90 -3.55 -16.92 -24.69
N SER A 91 -2.38 -16.48 -25.14
CA SER A 91 -1.70 -17.02 -26.30
C SER A 91 -0.22 -17.18 -25.94
#